data_AF-A0A9J7IV80-F1
#
_entry.id   AF-A0A9J7IV80-F1
#
_cell.length_a   1.000
_cell.length_b   1.000
_cell.length_c   1.000
_cell.angle_alpha   90.00
_cell.angle_beta   90.00
_cell.angle_gamma   90.00
#
_symmetry.space_group_name_H-M   'P 1'
#
loop_
_entity.id
_entity.type
_entity.pdbx_description
1 polymer ?
#
loop_
_entity_poly.entity_id
_entity_poly.type
_entity_poly.pdbx_seq_one_letter_code
_entity_poly.pdbx_strand_id
1 'polypeptide(L)'
;MPSCAVVSCRNRSQDKNCRSHGIGYHVFPKDPIIKEKWIEACGRKDSWFPTKNAPEESTDNVRVKRKTTNPNKMRTILEKYKMQIEKYKKVLTAKNLEVKSLKQTIRRCRHKINTMENILTTLKNENVIGEDHFYLMENDSITKFKVITPTT
;
A
#
# COMPACT_ATOMS: atom_id res chain seq x y z
N MET A 1 -1.29 0.01 -41.14
CA MET A 1 -0.89 -0.13 -39.72
C MET A 1 -0.76 1.26 -39.08
N PRO A 2 -1.36 1.55 -37.91
CA PRO A 2 -1.26 2.87 -37.29
C PRO A 2 0.18 3.27 -36.92
N SER A 3 0.58 4.49 -37.27
CA SER A 3 1.82 5.15 -36.82
C SER A 3 1.51 6.31 -35.88
N CYS A 4 2.48 6.72 -35.07
CA CYS A 4 2.34 7.90 -34.22
C CYS A 4 2.10 9.17 -35.06
N ALA A 5 1.32 10.11 -34.50
CA ALA A 5 1.02 11.39 -35.15
C ALA A 5 2.13 12.44 -34.96
N VAL A 6 2.99 12.31 -33.95
CA VAL A 6 4.07 13.28 -33.69
C VAL A 6 5.10 13.26 -34.82
N VAL A 7 5.46 14.43 -35.38
CA VAL A 7 6.38 14.55 -36.53
C VAL A 7 7.74 13.89 -36.29
N SER A 8 8.28 14.04 -35.09
CA SER A 8 9.57 13.45 -34.69
C SER A 8 9.46 11.95 -34.34
N CYS A 9 8.26 11.40 -34.21
CA CYS A 9 8.07 10.02 -33.76
C CYS A 9 7.86 9.07 -34.94
N ARG A 10 8.79 8.12 -35.10
CA ARG A 10 8.72 7.07 -36.13
C ARG A 10 8.15 5.74 -35.61
N ASN A 11 7.59 5.71 -34.39
CA ASN A 11 7.07 4.49 -33.80
C ASN A 11 5.80 4.00 -34.54
N ARG A 12 5.83 2.76 -35.02
CA ARG A 12 4.67 2.08 -35.61
C ARG A 12 4.14 1.02 -34.65
N SER A 13 2.81 0.85 -34.62
CA SER A 13 2.14 -0.10 -33.73
C SER A 13 2.47 -1.58 -34.00
N GLN A 14 3.08 -1.89 -35.14
CA GLN A 14 3.61 -3.22 -35.44
C GLN A 14 4.94 -3.47 -34.72
N ASP A 15 5.81 -2.47 -34.64
CA ASP A 15 7.17 -2.61 -34.10
C ASP A 15 7.18 -2.38 -32.58
N LYS A 16 6.46 -1.35 -32.13
CA LYS A 16 6.32 -1.00 -30.72
C LYS A 16 4.86 -1.07 -30.34
N ASN A 17 4.50 -1.98 -29.45
CA ASN A 17 3.13 -2.16 -28.98
C ASN A 17 3.11 -2.39 -27.47
N CYS A 18 1.91 -2.60 -26.92
CA CYS A 18 1.73 -2.78 -25.48
C CYS A 18 2.39 -4.05 -24.94
N ARG A 19 2.54 -5.09 -25.76
CA ARG A 19 3.16 -6.36 -25.36
C ARG A 19 4.68 -6.27 -25.35
N SER A 20 5.26 -5.59 -26.35
CA SER A 20 6.72 -5.52 -26.51
C SER A 20 7.35 -4.35 -25.76
N HIS A 21 6.66 -3.21 -25.66
CA HIS A 21 7.25 -1.96 -25.14
C HIS A 21 6.34 -1.24 -24.14
N GLY A 22 5.18 -1.82 -23.77
CA GLY A 22 4.23 -1.17 -22.86
C GLY A 22 3.52 0.06 -23.46
N ILE A 23 3.67 0.32 -24.76
CA ILE A 23 3.14 1.52 -25.42
C ILE A 23 1.75 1.25 -26.01
N GLY A 24 0.76 2.03 -25.58
CA GLY A 24 -0.59 2.06 -26.15
C GLY A 24 -0.75 3.14 -27.22
N TYR A 25 -1.47 2.84 -28.29
CA TYR A 25 -1.83 3.82 -29.32
C TYR A 25 -3.25 4.31 -29.08
N HIS A 26 -3.39 5.63 -28.95
CA HIS A 26 -4.66 6.29 -28.68
C HIS A 26 -5.17 7.06 -29.90
N VAL A 27 -6.48 7.24 -29.97
CA VAL A 27 -7.15 8.04 -31.00
C VAL A 27 -7.29 9.48 -30.49
N PHE A 28 -7.28 10.45 -31.40
CA PHE A 28 -7.52 11.85 -31.04
C PHE A 28 -8.86 12.04 -30.32
N PRO A 29 -8.92 12.94 -29.31
CA PRO A 29 -10.16 13.32 -28.64
C PRO A 29 -11.22 13.84 -29.62
N LYS A 30 -12.49 13.70 -29.26
CA LYS A 30 -13.62 14.23 -30.04
C LYS A 30 -13.86 15.71 -29.79
N ASP A 31 -13.52 16.20 -28.59
CA ASP A 31 -13.72 17.59 -28.22
C ASP A 31 -12.80 18.51 -29.02
N PRO A 32 -13.33 19.52 -29.73
CA PRO A 32 -12.55 20.32 -30.69
C PRO A 32 -11.40 21.07 -30.01
N ILE A 33 -11.64 21.64 -28.83
CA ILE A 33 -10.65 22.41 -28.06
C ILE A 33 -9.47 21.54 -27.64
N ILE A 34 -9.73 20.32 -27.17
CA ILE A 34 -8.66 19.41 -26.72
C ILE A 34 -7.93 18.83 -27.94
N LYS A 35 -8.67 18.55 -29.02
CA LYS A 35 -8.11 18.05 -30.29
C LYS A 35 -7.14 19.04 -30.91
N GLU A 36 -7.44 20.33 -30.87
CA GLU A 36 -6.55 21.41 -31.35
C GLU A 36 -5.23 21.43 -30.59
N LYS A 37 -5.27 21.42 -29.25
CA LYS A 37 -4.07 21.32 -28.39
C LYS A 37 -3.24 20.06 -28.68
N TRP A 38 -3.89 18.94 -29.01
CA TRP A 38 -3.18 17.71 -29.38
C TRP A 38 -2.52 17.80 -30.76
N ILE A 39 -3.14 18.48 -31.72
CA ILE A 39 -2.57 18.70 -33.06
C ILE A 39 -1.36 19.63 -32.97
N GLU A 40 -1.48 20.72 -32.20
CA GLU A 40 -0.39 21.64 -31.87
C GLU A 40 0.80 20.88 -31.27
N ALA A 41 0.56 20.06 -30.25
CA ALA A 41 1.60 19.23 -29.62
C ALA A 41 2.24 18.19 -30.56
N CYS A 42 1.56 17.79 -31.64
CA CYS A 42 2.13 16.87 -32.63
C CYS A 42 3.13 17.55 -33.58
N GLY A 43 3.21 18.89 -33.58
CA GLY A 43 4.15 19.66 -34.40
C GLY A 43 3.87 19.57 -35.91
N ARG A 44 2.63 19.27 -36.30
CA ARG A 44 2.20 19.23 -37.71
C ARG A 44 1.60 20.58 -38.11
N LYS A 45 1.89 21.03 -39.33
CA LYS A 45 1.36 22.28 -39.90
C LYS A 45 -0.15 22.19 -40.12
N ASP A 46 -0.81 23.35 -40.20
CA ASP A 46 -2.27 23.54 -40.30
C ASP A 46 -2.96 22.78 -41.44
N SER A 47 -2.21 22.33 -42.46
CA SER A 47 -2.75 21.56 -43.59
C SER A 47 -2.90 20.06 -43.33
N TRP A 48 -2.46 19.55 -42.18
CA TRP A 48 -2.55 18.13 -41.86
C TRP A 48 -3.72 17.82 -40.90
N PHE A 49 -4.59 16.90 -41.32
CA PHE A 49 -5.73 16.45 -40.51
C PHE A 49 -5.65 14.94 -40.20
N PRO A 50 -5.92 14.51 -38.95
CA PRO A 50 -5.99 13.10 -38.60
C PRO A 50 -7.08 12.35 -39.38
N THR A 51 -6.68 11.47 -40.30
CA THR A 51 -7.53 10.87 -41.35
C THR A 51 -8.56 9.84 -40.86
N LYS A 52 -8.65 9.54 -39.57
CA LYS A 52 -9.56 8.51 -39.04
C LYS A 52 -10.79 9.03 -38.30
N ASN A 53 -10.89 10.34 -38.05
CA ASN A 53 -12.06 11.01 -37.46
C ASN A 53 -12.08 12.50 -37.89
N ALA A 54 -12.13 12.78 -39.19
CA ALA A 54 -12.53 14.12 -39.63
C ALA A 54 -13.98 14.32 -39.15
N PRO A 55 -14.30 15.43 -38.44
CA PRO A 55 -15.70 15.78 -38.26
C PRO A 55 -16.17 16.28 -39.63
N GLU A 56 -16.93 15.46 -40.35
CA GLU A 56 -17.82 16.01 -41.36
C GLU A 56 -18.79 16.94 -40.62
N GLU A 57 -18.92 18.15 -41.14
CA GLU A 57 -19.97 19.09 -40.81
C GLU A 57 -21.29 18.45 -41.29
N SER A 58 -21.88 17.58 -40.48
CA SER A 58 -23.27 17.16 -40.67
C SER A 58 -23.89 16.72 -39.36
N THR A 59 -25.07 17.25 -39.15
CA THR A 59 -26.06 16.86 -38.16
C THR A 59 -26.22 15.34 -38.12
N ASP A 60 -25.91 14.70 -37.00
CA ASP A 60 -26.79 13.71 -36.37
C ASP A 60 -26.15 13.08 -35.13
N ASN A 61 -27.02 12.72 -34.19
CA ASN A 61 -26.71 12.19 -32.87
C ASN A 61 -25.79 10.94 -32.90
N VAL A 62 -24.47 11.12 -32.84
CA VAL A 62 -23.52 9.99 -32.79
C VAL A 62 -23.40 9.42 -31.37
N ARG A 63 -24.12 8.33 -31.14
CA ARG A 63 -24.04 7.47 -29.95
C ARG A 63 -22.58 7.12 -29.62
N VAL A 64 -22.04 7.76 -28.59
CA VAL A 64 -20.71 7.46 -28.04
C VAL A 64 -20.74 6.05 -27.43
N LYS A 65 -20.18 5.05 -28.13
CA LYS A 65 -19.86 3.75 -27.51
C LYS A 65 -18.69 3.95 -26.54
N ARG A 66 -18.99 4.45 -25.33
CA ARG A 66 -18.08 4.35 -24.19
C ARG A 66 -17.78 2.86 -24.00
N LYS A 67 -16.52 2.48 -23.81
CA LYS A 67 -16.19 1.13 -23.31
C LYS A 67 -16.76 1.04 -21.89
N THR A 68 -18.02 0.66 -21.77
CA THR A 68 -18.69 0.42 -20.50
C THR A 68 -18.08 -0.87 -19.96
N THR A 69 -17.14 -0.76 -19.02
CA THR A 69 -16.84 -1.89 -18.15
C THR A 69 -18.15 -2.34 -17.52
N ASN A 70 -18.45 -3.64 -17.61
CA ASN A 70 -19.71 -4.18 -17.10
C ASN A 70 -19.90 -3.69 -15.65
N PRO A 71 -20.97 -2.94 -15.34
CA PRO A 71 -21.19 -2.36 -14.02
C PRO A 71 -21.25 -3.44 -12.92
N ASN A 72 -21.69 -4.65 -13.26
CA ASN A 72 -21.63 -5.80 -12.33
C ASN A 72 -20.20 -6.22 -12.01
N LYS A 73 -19.27 -6.17 -12.97
CA LYS A 73 -17.85 -6.47 -12.71
C LYS A 73 -17.22 -5.42 -11.79
N MET A 74 -17.50 -4.14 -11.99
CA MET A 74 -17.03 -3.08 -11.11
C MET A 74 -17.64 -3.18 -9.70
N ARG A 75 -18.92 -3.53 -9.59
CA ARG A 75 -19.59 -3.83 -8.33
C ARG A 75 -18.89 -4.97 -7.58
N THR A 76 -18.60 -6.09 -8.25
CA THR A 76 -17.91 -7.23 -7.62
C THR A 76 -16.49 -6.91 -7.16
N ILE A 77 -15.77 -6.02 -7.85
CA ILE A 77 -14.42 -5.59 -7.44
C ILE A 77 -14.51 -4.69 -6.20
N LEU A 78 -15.46 -3.75 -6.18
CA LEU A 78 -15.68 -2.88 -5.04
C LEU A 78 -16.09 -3.67 -3.79
N GLU A 79 -16.97 -4.66 -3.95
CA GLU A 79 -17.38 -5.60 -2.88
C GLU A 79 -16.16 -6.31 -2.26
N LYS A 80 -15.24 -6.79 -3.11
CA LYS A 80 -14.00 -7.45 -2.66
C LYS A 80 -13.11 -6.53 -1.84
N TYR A 81 -12.90 -5.30 -2.29
CA TYR A 81 -12.09 -4.33 -1.54
C TYR A 81 -12.75 -3.94 -0.22
N LYS A 82 -14.07 -3.76 -0.19
CA LYS A 82 -14.81 -3.50 1.06
C LYS A 82 -14.63 -4.63 2.07
N MET A 83 -14.75 -5.88 1.62
CA MET A 83 -14.54 -7.05 2.48
C MET A 83 -13.10 -7.13 3.01
N GLN A 84 -12.11 -6.81 2.19
CA GLN A 84 -10.71 -6.76 2.64
C GLN A 84 -10.48 -5.69 3.72
N ILE A 85 -11.01 -4.48 3.51
CA ILE A 85 -10.91 -3.40 4.50
C ILE A 85 -11.52 -3.83 5.83
N GLU A 86 -12.69 -4.47 5.80
CA GLU A 86 -13.37 -4.91 7.01
C GLU A 86 -12.59 -6.00 7.74
N LYS A 87 -11.99 -6.94 7.00
CA LYS A 87 -11.07 -7.94 7.56
C LYS A 87 -9.88 -7.28 8.26
N TYR A 88 -9.23 -6.30 7.61
CA TYR A 88 -8.08 -5.61 8.19
C TYR A 88 -8.46 -4.79 9.43
N LYS A 89 -9.63 -4.16 9.46
CA LYS A 89 -10.14 -3.47 10.65
C LYS A 89 -10.27 -4.41 11.84
N LYS A 90 -10.84 -5.61 11.64
CA LYS A 90 -10.98 -6.62 12.71
C LYS A 90 -9.63 -7.10 13.25
N VAL A 91 -8.66 -7.31 12.37
CA VAL A 91 -7.29 -7.70 12.79
C VAL A 91 -6.64 -6.56 13.58
N LEU A 92 -6.80 -5.31 13.12
CA LEU A 92 -6.25 -4.15 13.79
C LEU A 92 -6.84 -3.95 15.19
N THR A 93 -8.16 -4.12 15.36
CA THR A 93 -8.79 -4.03 16.68
C THR A 93 -8.30 -5.11 17.63
N ALA A 94 -8.19 -6.36 17.17
CA ALA A 94 -7.63 -7.45 17.96
C ALA A 94 -6.19 -7.17 18.40
N LYS A 95 -5.33 -6.71 17.48
CA LYS A 95 -3.94 -6.34 17.78
C LYS A 95 -3.84 -5.18 18.78
N ASN A 96 -4.71 -4.18 18.67
CA ASN A 96 -4.76 -3.08 19.63
C ASN A 96 -5.15 -3.55 21.04
N LEU A 97 -6.05 -4.52 21.16
CA LEU A 97 -6.40 -5.11 22.48
C LEU A 97 -5.23 -5.90 23.06
N GLU A 98 -4.55 -6.71 22.25
CA GLU A 98 -3.35 -7.46 22.65
C GLU A 98 -2.27 -6.50 23.19
N VAL A 99 -1.97 -5.42 22.45
CA VAL A 99 -1.02 -4.38 22.86
C VAL A 99 -1.41 -3.75 24.20
N LYS A 100 -2.69 -3.43 24.40
CA LYS A 100 -3.17 -2.87 25.67
C LYS A 100 -2.95 -3.83 26.84
N SER A 101 -3.23 -5.12 26.64
CA SER A 101 -3.02 -6.14 27.66
C SER A 101 -1.54 -6.30 28.01
N LEU A 102 -0.68 -6.42 26.99
CA LEU A 102 0.77 -6.53 27.19
C LEU A 102 1.36 -5.31 27.91
N LYS A 103 0.94 -4.09 27.54
CA LYS A 103 1.34 -2.86 28.24
C LYS A 103 0.95 -2.88 29.72
N GLN A 104 -0.25 -3.38 30.04
CA GLN A 104 -0.70 -3.50 31.41
C GLN A 104 0.13 -4.53 32.20
N THR A 105 0.47 -5.67 31.59
CA THR A 105 1.36 -6.67 32.19
C THR A 105 2.74 -6.07 32.50
N ILE A 106 3.33 -5.37 31.54
CA ILE A 106 4.64 -4.70 31.72
C ILE A 106 4.56 -3.71 32.88
N ARG A 107 3.50 -2.90 32.96
CA ARG A 107 3.32 -1.95 34.07
C ARG A 107 3.29 -2.67 35.43
N ARG A 108 2.57 -3.78 35.55
CA ARG A 108 2.49 -4.57 36.79
C ARG A 108 3.83 -5.18 37.17
N CYS A 109 4.55 -5.76 36.19
CA CYS A 109 5.87 -6.31 36.41
C CYS A 109 6.85 -5.23 36.89
N ARG A 110 6.89 -4.07 36.24
CA ARG A 110 7.72 -2.93 36.67
C ARG A 110 7.40 -2.49 38.09
N HIS A 111 6.12 -2.40 38.45
CA HIS A 111 5.74 -2.05 39.81
C HIS A 111 6.27 -3.07 40.83
N LYS A 112 6.15 -4.37 40.54
CA LYS A 112 6.68 -5.43 41.41
C LYS A 112 8.20 -5.37 41.54
N ILE A 113 8.90 -5.11 40.45
CA ILE A 113 10.37 -4.91 40.45
C ILE A 113 10.73 -3.75 41.37
N ASN A 114 10.11 -2.58 41.19
CA ASN A 114 10.38 -1.42 42.05
C ASN A 114 10.07 -1.71 43.52
N THR A 115 9.00 -2.44 43.83
CA THR A 115 8.71 -2.86 45.21
C THR A 115 9.81 -3.75 45.77
N MET A 116 10.29 -4.71 44.98
CA MET A 116 11.37 -5.61 45.40
C MET A 116 12.69 -4.83 45.59
N GLU A 117 13.03 -3.93 44.68
CA GLU A 117 14.20 -3.04 44.80
C GLU A 117 14.11 -2.19 46.08
N ASN A 118 12.93 -1.64 46.39
CA ASN A 118 12.72 -0.90 47.63
C ASN A 118 12.93 -1.77 48.87
N ILE A 119 12.42 -3.01 48.89
CA ILE A 119 12.62 -3.93 50.02
C ILE A 119 14.10 -4.30 50.16
N LEU A 120 14.80 -4.55 49.05
CA LEU A 120 16.23 -4.87 49.08
C LEU A 120 17.07 -3.69 49.60
N THR A 121 16.73 -2.47 49.19
CA THR A 121 17.40 -1.27 49.70
C THR A 121 17.12 -1.04 51.19
N THR A 122 15.90 -1.26 51.68
CA THR A 122 15.62 -1.18 53.13
C THR A 122 16.40 -2.22 53.92
N LEU A 123 16.41 -3.49 53.47
CA LEU A 123 17.13 -4.58 54.14
C LEU A 123 18.65 -4.37 54.15
N LYS A 124 19.20 -3.80 53.08
CA LYS A 124 20.62 -3.42 53.00
C LYS A 124 20.95 -2.31 54.01
N ASN A 125 20.07 -1.31 54.12
CA ASN A 125 20.27 -0.19 55.06
C ASN A 125 20.11 -0.62 56.53
N GLU A 126 19.25 -1.60 56.81
CA GLU A 126 19.07 -2.17 58.16
C GLU A 126 20.16 -3.19 58.54
N ASN A 127 21.13 -3.45 57.64
CA ASN A 127 22.27 -4.37 57.83
C ASN A 127 21.85 -5.83 58.15
N VAL A 128 20.64 -6.22 57.74
CA VAL A 128 20.05 -7.55 58.00
C VAL A 128 20.58 -8.62 57.03
N ILE A 129 21.08 -8.20 55.86
CA ILE A 129 21.57 -9.09 54.80
C ILE A 129 22.92 -8.55 54.29
N GLY A 130 24.01 -9.28 54.58
CA GLY A 130 25.35 -9.00 54.05
C GLY A 130 25.49 -9.37 52.55
N GLU A 131 26.53 -8.82 51.91
CA GLU A 131 26.80 -8.92 50.46
C GLU A 131 26.88 -10.37 49.93
N ASP A 132 27.31 -11.30 50.78
CA ASP A 132 27.45 -12.74 50.47
C ASP A 132 26.11 -13.48 50.31
N HIS A 133 25.02 -12.97 50.89
CA HIS A 133 23.70 -13.59 50.79
C HIS A 133 23.01 -13.33 49.42
N PHE A 134 23.43 -12.28 48.69
CA PHE A 134 22.90 -11.97 47.36
C PHE A 134 23.37 -12.95 46.28
N TYR A 135 24.63 -13.40 46.36
CA TYR A 135 25.23 -14.36 45.42
C TYR A 135 24.51 -15.71 45.39
N LEU A 136 23.90 -16.11 46.51
CA LEU A 136 23.13 -17.35 46.61
C LEU A 136 21.77 -17.26 45.90
N MET A 137 21.18 -16.07 45.80
CA MET A 137 19.86 -15.87 45.16
C MET A 137 19.93 -15.75 43.63
N GLU A 138 21.04 -15.25 43.08
CA GLU A 138 21.23 -15.12 41.62
C GLU A 138 21.37 -16.49 40.93
N ASN A 139 22.01 -17.46 41.58
CA ASN A 139 22.28 -18.78 41.01
C ASN A 139 21.02 -19.67 40.87
N ASP A 140 20.01 -19.48 41.72
CA ASP A 140 18.76 -20.26 41.70
C ASP A 140 17.75 -19.78 40.63
N SER A 141 17.88 -18.53 40.16
CA SER A 141 16.93 -17.92 39.21
C SER A 141 17.31 -18.17 37.75
N ILE A 142 18.61 -18.33 37.44
CA ILE A 142 19.11 -18.54 36.08
C ILE A 142 18.90 -19.99 35.61
N THR A 143 18.88 -20.97 36.53
CA THR A 143 18.83 -22.40 36.18
C THR A 143 17.42 -22.92 35.85
N LYS A 144 16.35 -22.17 36.16
CA LYS A 144 14.95 -22.61 35.94
C LYS A 144 14.33 -22.20 34.60
N PHE A 145 14.94 -21.28 33.86
CA PHE A 145 14.48 -20.93 32.51
C PHE A 145 15.34 -21.64 31.46
N LYS A 146 15.09 -22.94 31.26
CA LYS A 146 15.57 -23.64 30.07
C LYS A 146 14.88 -23.00 28.85
N VAL A 147 15.61 -22.12 28.17
CA VAL A 147 15.20 -21.48 26.91
C VAL A 147 14.75 -22.60 25.95
N ILE A 148 13.46 -22.71 25.72
CA ILE A 148 12.92 -23.56 24.65
C ILE A 148 13.18 -22.81 23.36
N THR A 149 14.31 -23.11 22.71
CA THR A 149 14.54 -22.68 21.33
C THR A 149 13.62 -23.46 20.40
N PRO A 150 12.96 -22.83 19.44
CA PRO A 150 12.11 -23.54 18.49
C PRO A 150 13.00 -24.34 17.53
N THR A 151 12.77 -25.65 17.46
CA THR A 151 13.37 -26.54 16.47
C THR A 151 12.94 -26.09 15.08
N THR A 152 13.93 -25.86 14.21
CA THR A 152 13.78 -25.52 12.79
C THR A 152 13.05 -26.59 11.99
#